data_AF-A0A1R1PTL3-F1
#
_entry.id   AF-A0A1R1PTL3-F1
#
_cell.length_a   1.000
_cell.length_b   1.000
_cell.length_c   1.000
_cell.angle_alpha   90.00
_cell.angle_beta   90.00
_cell.angle_gamma   90.00
#
_symmetry.space_group_name_H-M   'P 1'
#
loop_
_entity.id
_entity.type
_entity.pdbx_description
1 polymer ?
#
loop_
_entity_poly.entity_id
_entity_poly.type
_entity_poly.pdbx_seq_one_letter_code
_entity_poly.pdbx_strand_id
1 'polypeptide(L)'
;MTAAYNLPNDEEAIKIAGAKLTLIKNVQYGKFESVLTPISNLVLVEEQQKHVDFGAFFTHVLLHEVAHSNGPHHIVDDSNTTVRSRMEELHSTLEEAKADITGLFAASLLVKNNTITGITLEQFYVTYLASAFRSIRFGLNEAHGRGQAIQLNYLVDNGGFEYEDGSGKVKVNFENIETAVSNLTRDILIIQGNGSKEDAANFVEKYGNNREKTIKLLDLLADVPIDIQPIWREVSESAQPGSKCIIF
;
A
#
# COMPACT_ATOMS: atom_id res chain seq x y z
N MET A 1 10.40 5.42 9.35
CA MET A 1 11.57 5.06 8.53
C MET A 1 11.16 4.79 7.09
N THR A 2 11.84 5.41 6.12
CA THR A 2 11.61 5.21 4.68
C THR A 2 11.85 3.77 4.26
N ALA A 3 10.89 3.14 3.59
CA ALA A 3 10.98 1.76 3.09
C ALA A 3 11.51 1.68 1.65
N ALA A 4 11.17 2.68 0.85
CA ALA A 4 11.55 2.86 -0.52
C ALA A 4 11.50 4.35 -0.87
N TYR A 5 12.16 4.74 -1.95
CA TYR A 5 12.05 6.08 -2.52
C TYR A 5 12.42 6.05 -4.00
N ASN A 6 11.81 6.96 -4.76
CA ASN A 6 12.12 7.21 -6.16
C ASN A 6 12.69 8.62 -6.31
N LEU A 7 13.91 8.74 -6.86
CA LEU A 7 14.62 10.02 -6.99
C LEU A 7 15.36 10.13 -8.34
N PRO A 8 15.57 11.34 -8.89
CA PRO A 8 15.24 12.65 -8.32
C PRO A 8 13.74 13.00 -8.43
N ASN A 9 13.31 14.04 -7.71
CA ASN A 9 11.95 14.60 -7.81
C ASN A 9 11.82 15.68 -8.90
N ASP A 10 12.93 16.05 -9.55
CA ASP A 10 12.97 17.08 -10.60
C ASP A 10 12.43 16.51 -11.92
N GLU A 11 11.29 17.03 -12.37
CA GLU A 11 10.60 16.57 -13.59
C GLU A 11 11.46 16.73 -14.85
N GLU A 12 12.31 17.76 -14.95
CA GLU A 12 13.18 17.96 -16.11
C GLU A 12 14.31 16.93 -16.12
N ALA A 13 14.87 16.61 -14.95
CA ALA A 13 15.87 15.53 -14.83
C ALA A 13 15.25 14.16 -15.19
N ILE A 14 14.02 13.89 -14.74
CA ILE A 14 13.27 12.67 -15.07
C ILE A 14 13.01 12.57 -16.57
N LYS A 15 12.62 13.66 -17.25
CA LYS A 15 12.39 13.67 -18.70
C LYS A 15 13.64 13.31 -19.50
N ILE A 16 14.83 13.70 -19.02
CA ILE A 16 16.10 13.47 -19.71
C ILE A 16 16.63 12.05 -19.46
N ALA A 17 16.60 11.59 -18.20
CA ALA A 17 17.34 10.40 -17.78
C ALA A 17 16.54 9.39 -16.92
N GLY A 18 15.26 9.67 -16.66
CA GLY A 18 14.43 8.86 -15.78
C GLY A 18 14.74 9.08 -14.29
N ALA A 19 14.17 8.21 -13.46
CA ALA A 19 14.37 8.19 -12.02
C ALA A 19 14.91 6.82 -11.55
N LYS A 20 15.53 6.81 -10.38
CA LYS A 20 16.01 5.61 -9.71
C LYS A 20 15.12 5.28 -8.53
N LEU A 21 14.45 4.13 -8.63
CA LEU A 21 13.78 3.49 -7.52
C LEU A 21 14.79 2.73 -6.63
N THR A 22 14.82 3.06 -5.35
CA THR A 22 15.63 2.38 -4.33
C THR A 22 14.74 1.71 -3.29
N LEU A 23 14.92 0.40 -3.11
CA LEU A 23 14.25 -0.39 -2.07
C LEU A 23 15.22 -0.71 -0.94
N ILE A 24 14.84 -0.42 0.30
CA ILE A 24 15.69 -0.68 1.47
C ILE A 24 15.28 -2.01 2.09
N LYS A 25 15.74 -3.11 1.50
CA LYS A 25 15.28 -4.48 1.81
C LYS A 25 15.37 -4.84 3.30
N ASN A 26 16.46 -4.48 3.98
CA ASN A 26 16.64 -4.78 5.41
C ASN A 26 15.68 -3.98 6.32
N VAL A 27 15.40 -2.71 5.98
CA VAL A 27 14.38 -1.91 6.67
C VAL A 27 12.99 -2.52 6.46
N GLN A 28 12.66 -2.89 5.22
CA GLN A 28 11.38 -3.54 4.93
C GLN A 28 11.22 -4.86 5.66
N TYR A 29 12.29 -5.66 5.75
CA TYR A 29 12.28 -6.90 6.54
C TYR A 29 12.06 -6.64 8.03
N GLY A 30 12.74 -5.64 8.61
CA GLY A 30 12.53 -5.24 10.00
C GLY A 30 11.08 -4.82 10.29
N LYS A 31 10.47 -4.04 9.38
CA LYS A 31 9.05 -3.66 9.45
C LYS A 31 8.13 -4.87 9.32
N PHE A 32 8.44 -5.80 8.42
CA PHE A 32 7.66 -7.01 8.22
C PHE A 32 7.62 -7.84 9.51
N GLU A 33 8.79 -8.21 10.04
CA GLU A 33 8.91 -9.05 11.22
C GLU A 33 8.37 -8.38 12.49
N SER A 34 8.73 -7.11 12.72
CA SER A 34 8.48 -6.44 14.00
C SER A 34 7.11 -5.77 14.08
N VAL A 35 6.46 -5.55 12.93
CA VAL A 35 5.19 -4.82 12.86
C VAL A 35 4.14 -5.60 12.10
N LEU A 36 4.40 -5.99 10.84
CA LEU A 36 3.37 -6.61 10.01
C LEU A 36 2.95 -7.99 10.52
N THR A 37 3.90 -8.84 10.91
CA THR A 37 3.62 -10.19 11.41
C THR A 37 2.81 -10.19 12.72
N PRO A 38 3.15 -9.37 13.75
CA PRO A 38 2.28 -9.22 14.92
C PRO A 38 0.87 -8.71 14.57
N ILE A 39 0.76 -7.75 13.65
CA ILE A 39 -0.54 -7.25 13.18
C ILE A 39 -1.35 -8.40 12.58
N SER A 40 -0.75 -9.18 11.66
CA SER A 40 -1.47 -10.23 10.95
C SER A 40 -2.05 -11.29 11.88
N ASN A 41 -1.32 -11.64 12.96
CA ASN A 41 -1.76 -12.64 13.92
C ASN A 41 -3.01 -12.20 14.70
N LEU A 42 -3.15 -10.89 14.93
CA LEU A 42 -4.25 -10.29 15.68
C LEU A 42 -5.45 -9.99 14.79
N VAL A 43 -5.24 -9.45 13.59
CA VAL A 43 -6.34 -8.96 12.74
C VAL A 43 -6.86 -9.99 11.75
N LEU A 44 -6.05 -10.94 11.28
CA LEU A 44 -6.47 -11.91 10.27
C LEU A 44 -7.06 -13.18 10.87
N VAL A 45 -8.06 -13.74 10.18
CA VAL A 45 -8.54 -15.11 10.44
C VAL A 45 -7.40 -16.13 10.34
N GLU A 46 -7.41 -17.13 11.21
CA GLU A 46 -6.28 -18.05 11.41
C GLU A 46 -5.91 -18.81 10.11
N GLU A 47 -6.91 -19.23 9.33
CA GLU A 47 -6.69 -20.02 8.12
C GLU A 47 -5.96 -19.25 7.01
N GLN A 48 -6.00 -17.91 7.04
CA GLN A 48 -5.33 -17.06 6.04
C GLN A 48 -3.95 -16.57 6.48
N GLN A 49 -3.60 -16.63 7.78
CA GLN A 49 -2.31 -16.13 8.29
C GLN A 49 -1.10 -16.78 7.59
N LYS A 50 -1.23 -18.03 7.14
CA LYS A 50 -0.20 -18.74 6.36
C LYS A 50 0.17 -18.08 5.02
N HIS A 51 -0.65 -17.16 4.53
CA HIS A 51 -0.41 -16.43 3.27
C HIS A 51 0.34 -15.11 3.49
N VAL A 52 0.63 -14.72 4.74
CA VAL A 52 1.44 -13.52 5.00
C VAL A 52 2.89 -13.81 4.61
N ASP A 53 3.41 -13.06 3.64
CA ASP A 53 4.68 -13.36 2.98
C ASP A 53 5.54 -12.11 2.76
N PHE A 54 6.84 -12.19 3.08
CA PHE A 54 7.75 -11.06 2.93
C PHE A 54 8.01 -10.72 1.46
N GLY A 55 8.07 -11.72 0.57
CA GLY A 55 8.22 -11.52 -0.86
C GLY A 55 7.04 -10.73 -1.43
N ALA A 56 5.82 -11.08 -1.03
CA ALA A 56 4.60 -10.32 -1.37
C ALA A 56 4.65 -8.87 -0.85
N PHE A 57 5.02 -8.67 0.43
CA PHE A 57 5.16 -7.33 1.01
C PHE A 57 6.19 -6.48 0.25
N PHE A 58 7.40 -7.01 0.08
CA PHE A 58 8.50 -6.32 -0.61
C PHE A 58 8.18 -6.01 -2.07
N THR A 59 7.56 -6.96 -2.77
CA THR A 59 7.20 -6.80 -4.18
C THR A 59 6.04 -5.84 -4.35
N HIS A 60 5.06 -5.81 -3.44
CA HIS A 60 4.01 -4.80 -3.48
C HIS A 60 4.57 -3.39 -3.27
N VAL A 61 5.52 -3.18 -2.35
CA VAL A 61 6.21 -1.88 -2.20
C VAL A 61 6.92 -1.48 -3.50
N LEU A 62 7.60 -2.41 -4.18
CA LEU A 62 8.17 -2.14 -5.50
C LEU A 62 7.09 -1.70 -6.52
N LEU A 63 5.99 -2.43 -6.60
CA LEU A 63 4.93 -2.15 -7.56
C LEU A 63 4.17 -0.86 -7.26
N HIS A 64 4.03 -0.49 -5.98
CA HIS A 64 3.53 0.82 -5.54
C HIS A 64 4.38 1.95 -6.12
N GLU A 65 5.70 1.86 -5.96
CA GLU A 65 6.62 2.89 -6.44
C GLU A 65 6.64 3.00 -7.97
N VAL A 66 6.51 1.87 -8.67
CA VAL A 66 6.29 1.86 -10.12
C VAL A 66 4.94 2.49 -10.48
N ALA A 67 3.89 2.21 -9.71
CA ALA A 67 2.54 2.71 -9.97
C ALA A 67 2.41 4.24 -9.84
N HIS A 68 3.26 4.91 -9.05
CA HIS A 68 3.35 6.38 -9.07
C HIS A 68 3.67 6.95 -10.47
N SER A 69 4.45 6.21 -11.27
CA SER A 69 4.81 6.60 -12.64
C SER A 69 3.76 6.20 -13.67
N ASN A 70 2.65 5.58 -13.24
CA ASN A 70 1.57 5.11 -14.12
C ASN A 70 0.26 5.86 -13.83
N GLY A 71 -0.65 5.81 -14.81
CA GLY A 71 -1.92 6.54 -14.76
C GLY A 71 -1.80 8.01 -15.19
N PRO A 72 -2.86 8.80 -15.03
CA PRO A 72 -2.87 10.20 -15.45
C PRO A 72 -2.05 11.07 -14.50
N HIS A 73 -1.05 11.78 -15.04
CA HIS A 73 -0.39 12.90 -14.35
C HIS A 73 -0.97 14.25 -14.76
N HIS A 74 -1.67 14.30 -15.89
CA HIS A 74 -2.39 15.45 -16.41
C HIS A 74 -3.86 15.07 -16.65
N ILE A 75 -4.74 16.07 -16.65
CA ILE A 75 -6.16 15.86 -16.97
C ILE A 75 -6.26 15.44 -18.44
N VAL A 76 -7.05 14.40 -18.72
CA VAL A 76 -7.13 13.81 -20.06
C VAL A 76 -7.64 14.83 -21.08
N ASP A 77 -8.65 15.61 -20.70
CA ASP A 77 -9.25 16.65 -21.56
C ASP A 77 -8.54 18.01 -21.47
N ASP A 78 -7.57 18.17 -20.55
CA ASP A 78 -6.74 19.38 -20.43
C ASP A 78 -5.32 19.02 -19.98
N SER A 79 -4.48 18.70 -20.98
CA SER A 79 -3.09 18.28 -20.75
C SER A 79 -2.18 19.38 -20.19
N ASN A 80 -2.62 20.65 -20.11
CA ASN A 80 -1.85 21.71 -19.45
C ASN A 80 -2.06 21.71 -17.92
N THR A 81 -3.11 21.06 -17.44
CA THR A 81 -3.43 20.99 -16.03
C THR A 81 -2.99 19.64 -15.46
N THR A 82 -2.13 19.68 -14.44
CA THR A 82 -1.72 18.46 -13.73
C THR A 82 -2.84 17.94 -12.82
N VAL A 83 -2.90 16.63 -12.61
CA VAL A 83 -3.79 16.03 -11.59
C VAL A 83 -3.51 16.63 -10.22
N ARG A 84 -2.24 16.85 -9.89
CA ARG A 84 -1.80 17.48 -8.64
C ARG A 84 -2.41 18.86 -8.43
N SER A 85 -2.29 19.74 -9.41
CA SER A 85 -2.85 21.10 -9.33
C SER A 85 -4.38 21.09 -9.30
N ARG A 86 -5.02 20.12 -9.95
CA ARG A 86 -6.50 20.04 -9.98
C ARG A 86 -7.10 19.51 -8.68
N MET A 87 -6.43 18.55 -8.04
CA MET A 87 -6.91 17.86 -6.84
C MET A 87 -6.55 18.57 -5.53
N GLU A 88 -5.53 19.44 -5.55
CA GLU A 88 -5.12 20.26 -4.41
C GLU A 88 -4.91 19.41 -3.13
N GLU A 89 -5.65 19.68 -2.06
CA GLU A 89 -5.54 19.00 -0.76
C GLU A 89 -5.85 17.50 -0.82
N LEU A 90 -6.56 17.05 -1.85
CA LEU A 90 -6.93 15.64 -2.04
C LEU A 90 -5.86 14.85 -2.78
N HIS A 91 -4.92 15.53 -3.45
CA HIS A 91 -3.96 14.91 -4.35
C HIS A 91 -3.16 13.81 -3.67
N SER A 92 -2.47 14.13 -2.56
CA SER A 92 -1.56 13.17 -1.93
C SER A 92 -2.28 11.93 -1.43
N THR A 93 -3.48 12.08 -0.85
CA THR A 93 -4.27 10.92 -0.39
C THR A 93 -4.69 10.02 -1.56
N LEU A 94 -5.16 10.62 -2.66
CA LEU A 94 -5.59 9.87 -3.84
C LEU A 94 -4.41 9.26 -4.60
N GLU A 95 -3.27 9.93 -4.64
CA GLU A 95 -2.07 9.44 -5.32
C GLU A 95 -1.47 8.24 -4.60
N GLU A 96 -1.41 8.24 -3.26
CA GLU A 96 -1.01 7.06 -2.48
C GLU A 96 -2.01 5.92 -2.67
N ALA A 97 -3.32 6.20 -2.61
CA ALA A 97 -4.35 5.19 -2.84
C ALA A 97 -4.27 4.59 -4.25
N LYS A 98 -3.99 5.42 -5.28
CA LYS A 98 -3.76 4.98 -6.65
C LYS A 98 -2.55 4.05 -6.72
N ALA A 99 -1.42 4.46 -6.17
CA ALA A 99 -0.16 3.72 -6.23
C ALA A 99 -0.30 2.34 -5.58
N ASP A 100 -0.89 2.27 -4.39
CA ASP A 100 -1.12 1.03 -3.68
C ASP A 100 -2.02 0.05 -4.46
N ILE A 101 -3.20 0.50 -4.89
CA ILE A 101 -4.17 -0.40 -5.53
C ILE A 101 -3.75 -0.79 -6.95
N THR A 102 -3.14 0.13 -7.69
CA THR A 102 -2.60 -0.14 -9.02
C THR A 102 -1.41 -1.09 -8.93
N GLY A 103 -0.58 -0.98 -7.88
CA GLY A 103 0.49 -1.93 -7.59
C GLY A 103 -0.05 -3.33 -7.32
N LEU A 104 -1.15 -3.45 -6.57
CA LEU A 104 -1.81 -4.73 -6.31
C LEU A 104 -2.49 -5.31 -7.56
N PHE A 105 -3.11 -4.47 -8.38
CA PHE A 105 -3.65 -4.84 -9.68
C PHE A 105 -2.54 -5.37 -10.62
N ALA A 106 -1.41 -4.65 -10.70
CA ALA A 106 -0.26 -5.06 -11.48
C ALA A 106 0.33 -6.39 -10.98
N ALA A 107 0.39 -6.61 -9.66
CA ALA A 107 0.82 -7.87 -9.08
C ALA A 107 -0.03 -9.04 -9.61
N SER A 108 -1.35 -8.88 -9.67
CA SER A 108 -2.26 -9.88 -10.23
C SER A 108 -1.90 -10.24 -11.68
N LEU A 109 -1.73 -9.23 -12.53
CA LEU A 109 -1.36 -9.42 -13.94
C LEU A 109 -0.01 -10.13 -14.10
N LEU A 110 0.99 -9.71 -13.32
CA LEU A 110 2.36 -10.20 -13.41
C LEU A 110 2.53 -11.61 -12.84
N VAL A 111 1.72 -12.02 -11.86
CA VAL A 111 1.68 -13.41 -11.41
C VAL A 111 0.99 -14.28 -12.45
N LYS A 112 -0.16 -13.85 -12.99
CA LYS A 112 -0.93 -14.62 -13.99
C LYS A 112 -0.20 -14.85 -15.30
N ASN A 113 0.68 -13.93 -15.70
CA ASN A 113 1.50 -14.07 -16.90
C ASN A 113 2.88 -14.71 -16.63
N ASN A 114 3.13 -15.19 -15.41
CA ASN A 114 4.39 -15.81 -14.97
C ASN A 114 5.63 -14.89 -14.98
N THR A 115 5.46 -13.56 -14.95
CA THR A 115 6.59 -12.62 -14.77
C THR A 115 7.08 -12.61 -13.33
N ILE A 116 6.16 -12.59 -12.36
CA ILE A 116 6.45 -12.82 -10.94
C ILE A 116 6.22 -14.30 -10.66
N THR A 117 7.25 -14.98 -10.17
CA THR A 117 7.20 -16.40 -9.79
C THR A 117 7.59 -16.57 -8.33
N GLY A 118 7.09 -17.64 -7.69
CA GLY A 118 7.39 -17.94 -6.28
C GLY A 118 6.57 -17.15 -5.25
N ILE A 119 5.65 -16.28 -5.69
CA ILE A 119 4.67 -15.58 -4.84
C ILE A 119 3.28 -15.85 -5.42
N THR A 120 2.32 -16.26 -4.60
CA THR A 120 0.93 -16.51 -5.04
C THR A 120 0.05 -15.26 -4.93
N LEU A 121 -1.09 -15.26 -5.61
CA LEU A 121 -2.08 -14.18 -5.50
C LEU A 121 -2.64 -14.08 -4.08
N GLU A 122 -2.89 -15.22 -3.43
CA GLU A 122 -3.34 -15.26 -2.04
C GLU A 122 -2.33 -14.58 -1.12
N GLN A 123 -1.03 -14.80 -1.37
CA GLN A 123 0.02 -14.14 -0.60
C GLN A 123 0.01 -12.62 -0.79
N PHE A 124 -0.16 -12.13 -2.02
CA PHE A 124 -0.32 -10.70 -2.28
C PHE A 124 -1.52 -10.11 -1.55
N TYR A 125 -2.70 -10.69 -1.71
CA TYR A 125 -3.93 -10.11 -1.15
C TYR A 125 -3.96 -10.16 0.37
N VAL A 126 -3.53 -11.27 0.99
CA VAL A 126 -3.55 -11.40 2.45
C VAL A 126 -2.48 -10.53 3.11
N THR A 127 -1.27 -10.48 2.53
CA THR A 127 -0.21 -9.60 3.03
C THR A 127 -0.61 -8.13 2.88
N TYR A 128 -1.24 -7.77 1.77
CA TYR A 128 -1.77 -6.43 1.55
C TYR A 128 -2.84 -6.05 2.58
N LEU A 129 -3.79 -6.95 2.84
CA LEU A 129 -4.83 -6.75 3.87
C LEU A 129 -4.21 -6.49 5.26
N ALA A 130 -3.24 -7.29 5.69
CA ALA A 130 -2.54 -7.04 6.95
C ALA A 130 -1.81 -5.67 6.93
N SER A 131 -1.18 -5.31 5.80
CA SER A 131 -0.43 -4.06 5.67
C SER A 131 -1.33 -2.83 5.65
N ALA A 132 -2.60 -2.96 5.26
CA ALA A 132 -3.58 -1.89 5.39
C ALA A 132 -3.72 -1.43 6.85
N PHE A 133 -3.84 -2.37 7.81
CA PHE A 133 -3.88 -2.04 9.24
C PHE A 133 -2.57 -1.43 9.74
N ARG A 134 -1.42 -1.85 9.20
CA ARG A 134 -0.14 -1.22 9.52
C ARG A 134 -0.13 0.25 9.11
N SER A 135 -0.54 0.55 7.88
CA SER A 135 -0.48 1.91 7.34
C SER A 135 -1.57 2.84 7.91
N ILE A 136 -2.78 2.33 8.20
CA ILE A 136 -3.86 3.14 8.82
C ILE A 136 -3.42 3.67 10.20
N ARG A 137 -2.54 2.95 10.92
CA ARG A 137 -1.99 3.38 12.21
C ARG A 137 -1.07 4.60 12.13
N PHE A 138 -0.65 5.02 10.94
CA PHE A 138 0.01 6.32 10.76
C PHE A 138 -0.96 7.50 10.95
N GLY A 139 -2.26 7.25 10.86
CA GLY A 139 -3.32 8.22 11.13
C GLY A 139 -3.95 8.78 9.86
N LEU A 140 -5.19 9.26 9.98
CA LEU A 140 -5.98 9.78 8.86
C LEU A 140 -5.54 11.19 8.40
N ASN A 141 -4.65 11.84 9.16
CA ASN A 141 -4.03 13.10 8.74
C ASN A 141 -2.83 12.88 7.82
N GLU A 142 -2.32 11.64 7.73
CA GLU A 142 -1.26 11.26 6.80
C GLU A 142 -1.87 10.73 5.50
N ALA A 143 -1.33 11.17 4.36
CA ALA A 143 -1.86 10.82 3.03
C ALA A 143 -1.95 9.30 2.82
N HIS A 144 -0.89 8.58 3.17
CA HIS A 144 -0.83 7.12 3.04
C HIS A 144 -1.83 6.43 3.99
N GLY A 145 -1.95 6.88 5.24
CA GLY A 145 -2.89 6.31 6.20
C GLY A 145 -4.35 6.51 5.77
N ARG A 146 -4.70 7.70 5.30
CA ARG A 146 -6.03 8.01 4.77
C ARG A 146 -6.31 7.27 3.45
N GLY A 147 -5.31 7.17 2.57
CA GLY A 147 -5.39 6.39 1.34
C GLY A 147 -5.63 4.91 1.61
N GLN A 148 -5.03 4.34 2.65
CA GLN A 148 -5.27 2.95 3.06
C GLN A 148 -6.66 2.74 3.69
N ALA A 149 -7.18 3.71 4.44
CA ALA A 149 -8.57 3.67 4.92
C ALA A 149 -9.56 3.65 3.75
N ILE A 150 -9.31 4.44 2.70
CA ILE A 150 -10.11 4.44 1.47
C ILE A 150 -10.17 3.04 0.88
N GLN A 151 -8.99 2.43 0.68
CA GLN A 151 -8.86 1.14 0.02
C GLN A 151 -9.51 0.02 0.84
N LEU A 152 -9.27 -0.02 2.16
CA LEU A 152 -9.91 -1.00 3.05
C LEU A 152 -11.44 -0.90 2.99
N ASN A 153 -12.00 0.31 3.12
CA ASN A 153 -13.45 0.49 3.13
C ASN A 153 -14.08 0.17 1.77
N TYR A 154 -13.45 0.56 0.66
CA TYR A 154 -13.94 0.24 -0.68
C TYR A 154 -13.93 -1.26 -0.93
N LEU A 155 -12.84 -1.94 -0.58
CA LEU A 155 -12.72 -3.40 -0.77
C LEU A 155 -13.68 -4.18 0.13
N VAL A 156 -14.02 -3.67 1.31
CA VAL A 156 -15.10 -4.24 2.13
C VAL A 156 -16.47 -4.04 1.48
N ASP A 157 -16.79 -2.82 1.03
CA ASP A 157 -18.09 -2.53 0.40
C ASP A 157 -18.31 -3.29 -0.91
N ASN A 158 -17.22 -3.65 -1.60
CA ASN A 158 -17.24 -4.42 -2.85
C ASN A 158 -16.94 -5.92 -2.65
N GLY A 159 -16.97 -6.40 -1.41
CA GLY A 159 -16.87 -7.83 -1.09
C GLY A 159 -15.50 -8.46 -1.34
N GLY A 160 -14.44 -7.67 -1.57
CA GLY A 160 -13.07 -8.18 -1.67
C GLY A 160 -12.45 -8.49 -0.31
N PHE A 161 -12.80 -7.73 0.71
CA PHE A 161 -12.47 -7.99 2.12
C PHE A 161 -13.73 -8.18 2.95
N GLU A 162 -13.63 -9.00 3.98
CA GLU A 162 -14.78 -9.32 4.83
C GLU A 162 -14.36 -9.35 6.30
N TYR A 163 -15.23 -8.84 7.16
CA TYR A 163 -15.12 -9.07 8.60
C TYR A 163 -15.89 -10.33 8.96
N GLU A 164 -15.22 -11.29 9.58
CA GLU A 164 -15.84 -12.52 10.06
C GLU A 164 -16.77 -12.24 11.26
N ASP A 165 -17.97 -12.81 11.20
CA ASP A 165 -18.93 -12.74 12.28
C ASP A 165 -18.43 -13.51 13.51
N GLY A 166 -18.59 -12.94 14.69
CA GLY A 166 -18.14 -13.54 15.95
C GLY A 166 -16.72 -13.12 16.34
N SER A 167 -15.70 -13.52 15.58
CA SER A 167 -14.30 -13.20 15.90
C SER A 167 -13.96 -11.71 15.69
N GLY A 168 -14.68 -11.05 14.77
CA GLY A 168 -14.41 -9.66 14.37
C GLY A 168 -13.14 -9.49 13.54
N LYS A 169 -12.42 -10.57 13.27
CA LYS A 169 -11.21 -10.58 12.42
C LYS A 169 -11.58 -10.34 10.96
N VAL A 170 -10.59 -9.97 10.16
CA VAL A 170 -10.76 -9.67 8.74
C VAL A 170 -10.12 -10.76 7.87
N LYS A 171 -10.69 -10.98 6.70
CA LYS A 171 -10.21 -11.94 5.71
C LYS A 171 -10.36 -11.42 4.29
N VAL A 172 -9.60 -12.01 3.38
CA VAL A 172 -9.77 -11.83 1.93
C VAL A 172 -10.85 -12.77 1.43
N ASN A 173 -11.80 -12.26 0.64
CA ASN A 173 -12.66 -13.08 -0.18
C ASN A 173 -11.97 -13.33 -1.53
N PHE A 174 -11.37 -14.51 -1.69
CA PHE A 174 -10.60 -14.84 -2.89
C PHE A 174 -11.43 -14.92 -4.18
N GLU A 175 -12.75 -15.08 -4.09
CA GLU A 175 -13.64 -15.09 -5.26
C GLU A 175 -13.85 -13.66 -5.80
N ASN A 176 -13.88 -12.66 -4.92
CA ASN A 176 -14.28 -11.29 -5.28
C ASN A 176 -13.13 -10.28 -5.27
N ILE A 177 -12.03 -10.55 -4.55
CA ILE A 177 -10.95 -9.59 -4.33
C ILE A 177 -10.36 -9.01 -5.61
N GLU A 178 -10.15 -9.84 -6.64
CA GLU A 178 -9.55 -9.37 -7.88
C GLU A 178 -10.44 -8.35 -8.60
N THR A 179 -11.75 -8.62 -8.68
CA THR A 179 -12.73 -7.71 -9.27
C THR A 179 -12.79 -6.40 -8.48
N ALA A 180 -12.80 -6.48 -7.14
CA ALA A 180 -12.83 -5.30 -6.27
C ALA A 180 -11.57 -4.42 -6.45
N VAL A 181 -10.38 -5.02 -6.54
CA VAL A 181 -9.11 -4.33 -6.81
C VAL A 181 -9.12 -3.65 -8.19
N SER A 182 -9.59 -4.36 -9.22
CA SER A 182 -9.70 -3.82 -10.58
C SER A 182 -10.67 -2.63 -10.64
N ASN A 183 -11.83 -2.74 -9.99
CA ASN A 183 -12.81 -1.66 -9.92
C ASN A 183 -12.28 -0.41 -9.20
N LEU A 184 -11.64 -0.59 -8.04
CA LEU A 184 -11.05 0.52 -7.30
C LEU A 184 -9.94 1.22 -8.10
N THR A 185 -9.08 0.44 -8.76
CA THR A 185 -8.04 0.97 -9.65
C THR A 185 -8.67 1.83 -10.75
N ARG A 186 -9.68 1.31 -11.44
CA ARG A 186 -10.41 2.05 -12.49
C ARG A 186 -11.02 3.34 -11.94
N ASP A 187 -11.73 3.27 -10.82
CA ASP A 187 -12.49 4.40 -10.29
C ASP A 187 -11.56 5.56 -9.89
N ILE A 188 -10.43 5.27 -9.23
CA ILE A 188 -9.43 6.30 -8.88
C ILE A 188 -8.82 6.92 -10.15
N LEU A 189 -8.46 6.10 -11.14
CA LEU A 189 -7.88 6.58 -12.39
C LEU A 189 -8.86 7.47 -13.19
N ILE A 190 -10.15 7.15 -13.18
CA ILE A 190 -11.19 7.98 -13.81
C ILE A 190 -11.34 9.31 -13.06
N ILE A 191 -11.39 9.31 -11.73
CA ILE A 191 -11.49 10.55 -10.93
C ILE A 191 -10.32 11.48 -11.24
N GLN A 192 -9.09 10.94 -11.24
CA GLN A 192 -7.89 11.70 -11.56
C GLN A 192 -7.88 12.16 -13.02
N GLY A 193 -8.18 11.28 -13.97
CA GLY A 193 -8.16 11.57 -15.41
C GLY A 193 -9.18 12.62 -15.83
N ASN A 194 -10.37 12.60 -15.23
CA ASN A 194 -11.41 13.62 -15.45
C ASN A 194 -11.11 14.94 -14.73
N GLY A 195 -10.19 14.93 -13.76
CA GLY A 195 -9.92 16.12 -12.95
C GLY A 195 -11.12 16.54 -12.09
N SER A 196 -12.01 15.62 -11.72
CA SER A 196 -13.21 15.94 -10.94
C SER A 196 -12.88 16.08 -9.44
N LYS A 197 -12.61 17.31 -8.99
CA LYS A 197 -12.35 17.60 -7.57
C LYS A 197 -13.57 17.27 -6.69
N GLU A 198 -14.77 17.41 -7.22
CA GLU A 198 -16.02 17.06 -6.53
C GLU A 198 -16.13 15.55 -6.30
N ASP A 199 -15.93 14.74 -7.35
CA ASP A 199 -15.95 13.27 -7.19
C ASP A 199 -14.84 12.79 -6.28
N ALA A 200 -13.65 13.40 -6.37
CA ALA A 200 -12.55 13.17 -5.44
C ALA A 200 -12.95 13.45 -3.98
N ALA A 201 -13.59 14.59 -3.71
CA ALA A 201 -14.01 14.96 -2.36
C ALA A 201 -15.05 13.97 -1.82
N ASN A 202 -16.07 13.65 -2.63
CA ASN A 202 -17.12 12.68 -2.27
C ASN A 202 -16.54 11.29 -2.01
N PHE A 203 -15.56 10.87 -2.82
CA PHE A 203 -14.90 9.58 -2.67
C PHE A 203 -14.08 9.51 -1.36
N VAL A 204 -13.30 10.56 -1.09
CA VAL A 204 -12.48 10.67 0.13
C VAL A 204 -13.34 10.82 1.38
N GLU A 205 -14.47 11.53 1.32
CA GLU A 205 -15.41 11.64 2.44
C GLU A 205 -16.02 10.27 2.77
N LYS A 206 -16.51 9.57 1.75
CA LYS A 206 -17.18 8.27 1.89
C LYS A 206 -16.24 7.20 2.45
N TYR A 207 -15.01 7.12 1.94
CA TYR A 207 -14.11 6.00 2.22
C TYR A 207 -12.92 6.36 3.12
N GLY A 208 -12.52 7.62 3.25
CA GLY A 208 -11.30 8.03 3.98
C GLY A 208 -11.45 8.18 5.49
N ASN A 209 -12.21 7.29 6.13
CA ASN A 209 -12.51 7.29 7.56
C ASN A 209 -12.31 5.89 8.18
N ASN A 210 -12.07 5.83 9.50
CA ASN A 210 -12.01 4.55 10.22
C ASN A 210 -13.41 4.17 10.70
N ARG A 211 -13.96 3.07 10.16
CA ARG A 211 -15.27 2.53 10.57
C ARG A 211 -15.16 1.74 11.87
N GLU A 212 -16.29 1.50 12.54
CA GLU A 212 -16.34 0.86 13.86
C GLU A 212 -15.58 -0.47 13.93
N LYS A 213 -15.77 -1.36 12.94
CA LYS A 213 -15.04 -2.65 12.89
C LYS A 213 -13.54 -2.46 12.73
N THR A 214 -13.10 -1.49 11.91
CA THR A 214 -11.68 -1.13 11.76
C THR A 214 -11.11 -0.61 13.08
N ILE A 215 -11.81 0.30 13.76
CA ILE A 215 -11.36 0.86 15.05
C ILE A 215 -11.15 -0.25 16.08
N LYS A 216 -12.11 -1.17 16.22
CA LYS A 216 -11.98 -2.31 17.16
C LYS A 216 -10.73 -3.15 16.89
N LEU A 217 -10.40 -3.40 15.62
CA LEU A 217 -9.17 -4.12 15.28
C LEU A 217 -7.91 -3.28 15.55
N LEU A 218 -7.94 -1.97 15.29
CA LEU A 218 -6.83 -1.07 15.60
C LEU A 218 -6.55 -0.99 17.11
N ASP A 219 -7.59 -1.06 17.95
CA ASP A 219 -7.45 -1.06 19.42
C ASP A 219 -6.68 -2.29 19.92
N LEU A 220 -6.81 -3.45 19.25
CA LEU A 220 -6.03 -4.66 19.56
C LEU A 220 -4.53 -4.49 19.25
N LEU A 221 -4.17 -3.48 18.45
CA LEU A 221 -2.79 -3.24 18.00
C LEU A 221 -2.06 -2.19 18.85
N ALA A 222 -2.62 -1.81 20.01
CA ALA A 222 -2.04 -0.80 20.89
C ALA A 222 -0.61 -1.15 21.35
N ASP A 223 -0.36 -2.43 21.63
CA ASP A 223 0.95 -2.93 22.10
C ASP A 223 1.91 -3.32 20.96
N VAL A 224 1.46 -3.30 19.70
CA VAL A 224 2.33 -3.56 18.56
C VAL A 224 3.09 -2.27 18.21
N PRO A 225 4.39 -2.29 17.87
CA PRO A 225 5.09 -1.08 17.44
C PRO A 225 4.44 -0.44 16.19
N ILE A 226 4.47 0.88 16.07
CA ILE A 226 3.97 1.59 14.87
C ILE A 226 4.96 1.45 13.69
N ASP A 227 6.25 1.58 14.01
CA ASP A 227 7.36 1.45 13.07
C ASP A 227 8.61 0.98 13.81
N ILE A 228 9.71 0.79 13.08
CA ILE A 228 11.02 0.44 13.62
C ILE A 228 11.88 1.69 13.86
N GLN A 229 12.74 1.62 14.87
CA GLN A 229 13.83 2.56 15.11
C GLN A 229 15.15 1.84 14.85
N PRO A 230 15.98 2.26 13.88
CA PRO A 230 17.21 1.55 13.59
C PRO A 230 18.30 1.82 14.62
N ILE A 231 18.90 0.75 15.13
CA ILE A 231 20.22 0.82 15.77
C ILE A 231 21.30 0.63 14.71
N TRP A 232 21.90 1.73 14.27
CA TRP A 232 23.04 1.70 13.36
C TRP A 232 24.31 1.32 14.12
N ARG A 233 24.81 0.11 13.89
CA ARG A 233 26.15 -0.25 14.35
C ARG A 233 27.17 0.39 13.41
N GLU A 234 28.25 0.97 13.97
CA GLU A 234 29.37 1.42 13.15
C GLU A 234 29.86 0.26 12.28
N VAL A 235 29.83 0.46 10.98
CA VAL A 235 30.41 -0.47 10.03
C VAL A 235 31.92 -0.26 10.10
N SER A 236 32.62 -1.09 10.89
CA SER A 236 34.09 -1.13 10.80
C SER A 236 34.46 -1.48 9.35
N GLU A 237 35.50 -0.85 8.79
CA GLU A 237 36.00 -1.10 7.42
C GLU A 237 36.32 -2.58 7.15
N SER A 238 36.43 -3.41 8.20
CA SER A 238 36.61 -4.86 8.16
C SER A 238 35.33 -5.70 8.00
N ALA A 239 34.14 -5.10 7.89
CA ALA A 239 32.90 -5.85 7.75
C ALA A 239 32.89 -6.64 6.42
N GLN A 240 32.89 -7.97 6.49
CA GLN A 240 32.88 -8.81 5.30
C GLN A 240 31.56 -8.65 4.51
N PRO A 241 31.60 -8.75 3.17
CA PRO A 241 30.40 -8.83 2.35
C PRO A 241 29.45 -9.91 2.88
N GLY A 242 28.21 -9.53 3.22
CA GLY A 242 27.22 -10.44 3.83
C GLY A 242 27.03 -10.29 5.34
N SER A 243 27.81 -9.43 6.01
CA SER A 243 27.53 -9.03 7.40
C SER A 243 26.16 -8.36 7.47
N LYS A 244 25.20 -9.00 8.16
CA LYS A 244 23.86 -8.41 8.35
C LYS A 244 24.04 -7.05 9.03
N CYS A 245 23.67 -5.96 8.36
CA CYS A 245 23.40 -4.70 9.02
C CYS A 245 22.07 -4.89 9.74
N ILE A 246 22.16 -5.44 10.95
CA ILE A 246 21.00 -5.80 11.75
C ILE A 246 20.45 -4.52 12.36
N ILE A 247 19.29 -4.11 11.84
CA ILE A 247 18.41 -3.16 12.50
C ILE A 247 17.62 -3.98 13.53
N PHE A 248 17.92 -3.78 14.82
CA PHE A 248 16.94 -3.96 15.90
C PHE A 248 16.66 -2.58 16.47
#